data_AF-A0A347ULU1-F1
#
_entry.id   AF-A0A347ULU1-F1
#
_cell.length_a   1.000
_cell.length_b   1.000
_cell.length_c   1.000
_cell.angle_alpha   90.00
_cell.angle_beta   90.00
_cell.angle_gamma   90.00
#
_symmetry.space_group_name_H-M   'P 1'
#
loop_
_entity.id
_entity.type
_entity.pdbx_description
1 polymer ?
#
loop_
_entity_poly.entity_id
_entity_poly.type
_entity_poly.pdbx_seq_one_letter_code
_entity_poly.pdbx_strand_id
1 'polypeptide(L)' 'MRFTPRGYGGTRRTPDQVKREGWKEQGLLAVALDDDRLTWPERELVRQLGEKLYGKRPQDGEATR' A
#
# COMPACT_ATOMS: atom_id res chain seq x y z
N MET A 1 -22.01 27.92 -18.92
CA MET A 1 -21.29 26.64 -19.14
C MET A 1 -20.34 26.41 -17.97
N ARG A 2 -20.52 25.34 -17.19
CA ARG A 2 -19.60 24.97 -16.09
C ARG A 2 -18.91 23.67 -16.48
N PHE A 3 -17.66 23.77 -16.91
CA PHE A 3 -16.82 22.64 -17.24
C PHE A 3 -16.31 22.04 -15.93
N THR A 4 -16.94 20.98 -15.45
CA THR A 4 -16.37 20.10 -14.41
C THR A 4 -15.58 18.99 -15.12
N PRO A 5 -14.26 18.87 -14.91
CA PRO A 5 -13.49 17.78 -15.48
C PRO A 5 -14.05 16.42 -14.99
N ARG A 6 -14.22 15.48 -15.93
CA ARG A 6 -14.68 14.11 -15.64
C ARG A 6 -13.69 13.44 -14.70
N GLY A 7 -14.13 13.14 -13.48
CA GLY A 7 -13.33 12.41 -12.49
C GLY A 7 -13.82 12.51 -11.04
N TYR A 8 -14.64 13.51 -10.70
CA TYR A 8 -15.15 13.72 -9.34
C TYR A 8 -16.66 13.46 -9.27
N GLY A 9 -17.07 12.21 -9.51
CA GLY A 9 -18.49 11.82 -9.56
C GLY A 9 -18.76 10.37 -9.19
N GLY A 10 -17.85 9.73 -8.46
CA GLY A 10 -18.08 8.43 -7.84
C GLY A 10 -17.68 8.52 -6.37
N THR A 11 -18.43 7.89 -5.48
CA THR A 11 -18.10 7.77 -4.07
C THR A 11 -16.64 7.34 -3.97
N ARG A 12 -15.75 8.21 -3.45
CA ARG A 12 -14.34 7.89 -3.30
C ARG A 12 -14.28 6.60 -2.50
N ARG A 13 -13.82 5.51 -3.11
CA ARG A 13 -13.63 4.24 -2.41
C ARG A 13 -12.67 4.50 -1.27
N THR A 14 -13.02 4.04 -0.08
CA THR A 14 -12.13 4.20 1.07
C THR A 14 -10.85 3.39 0.83
N PRO A 15 -9.72 3.77 1.42
CA PRO A 15 -8.48 3.01 1.29
C PRO A 15 -8.63 1.51 1.63
N ASP A 16 -9.47 1.18 2.62
CA ASP A 16 -9.81 -0.20 2.97
C ASP A 16 -10.61 -0.92 1.87
N GLN A 17 -11.56 -0.24 1.23
CA GLN A 17 -12.29 -0.82 0.09
C GLN A 17 -11.34 -1.13 -1.06
N VAL A 18 -10.43 -0.21 -1.40
CA VAL A 18 -9.45 -0.42 -2.47
C VAL A 18 -8.50 -1.58 -2.16
N LYS A 19 -8.00 -1.68 -0.93
CA LYS A 19 -7.14 -2.81 -0.51
C LYS A 19 -7.89 -4.15 -0.58
N ARG A 20 -9.15 -4.16 -0.16
CA ARG A 20 -9.99 -5.38 -0.16
C ARG A 20 -10.35 -5.85 -1.57
N GLU A 21 -10.76 -4.93 -2.44
CA GLU A 21 -11.07 -5.23 -3.84
C GLU A 21 -9.80 -5.63 -4.59
N GLY A 22 -8.69 -4.91 -4.39
CA GLY A 22 -7.39 -5.28 -4.93
C GLY A 22 -7.00 -6.71 -4.60
N TRP A 23 -7.19 -7.13 -3.35
CA TRP A 23 -6.92 -8.51 -2.93
C TRP A 23 -7.87 -9.51 -3.58
N LYS A 24 -9.19 -9.25 -3.52
CA LYS A 24 -10.20 -10.21 -3.97
C LYS A 24 -10.27 -10.37 -5.48
N GLU A 25 -10.07 -9.30 -6.23
CA GLU A 25 -10.31 -9.27 -7.68
C GLU A 25 -9.03 -9.27 -8.51
N GLN A 26 -7.93 -8.72 -7.97
CA GLN A 26 -6.67 -8.56 -8.72
C GLN A 26 -5.51 -9.34 -8.08
N GLY A 27 -5.70 -9.94 -6.90
CA GLY A 27 -4.62 -10.58 -6.15
C GLY A 27 -3.55 -9.62 -5.64
N LEU A 28 -3.87 -8.32 -5.55
CA LEU A 28 -2.94 -7.27 -5.13
C LEU A 28 -3.16 -6.89 -3.66
N LEU A 29 -2.12 -7.04 -2.83
CA LEU A 29 -2.12 -6.65 -1.43
C LEU A 29 -1.22 -5.43 -1.18
N ALA A 30 -1.81 -4.30 -0.79
CA ALA A 30 -1.08 -3.13 -0.30
C ALA A 30 -1.12 -3.09 1.23
N VAL A 31 -0.01 -3.47 1.87
CA VAL A 31 0.12 -3.56 3.32
C VAL A 31 1.25 -2.65 3.81
N ALA A 32 1.02 -1.96 4.92
CA ALA A 32 2.08 -1.20 5.58
C ALA A 32 2.96 -2.19 6.37
N LEU A 33 4.29 -2.00 6.33
CA LEU A 33 5.21 -2.83 7.12
C LEU A 33 4.95 -2.74 8.62
N ASP A 34 4.38 -1.62 9.06
CA ASP A 34 4.08 -1.36 10.46
C ASP A 34 2.61 -1.65 10.85
N ASP A 35 1.83 -2.30 9.99
CA ASP A 35 0.40 -2.57 10.25
C ASP A 35 0.20 -3.39 11.54
N ASP A 36 -0.48 -2.83 12.55
CA ASP A 36 -0.72 -3.44 13.88
C ASP A 36 -1.39 -4.81 13.84
N ARG A 37 -2.05 -5.15 12.73
CA ARG A 37 -2.68 -6.46 12.55
C ARG A 37 -1.67 -7.56 12.21
N LEU A 38 -0.45 -7.20 11.81
CA LEU A 38 0.63 -8.14 11.53
C LEU A 38 1.50 -8.37 12.78
N THR A 39 1.69 -9.64 13.10
CA THR A 39 2.69 -10.09 14.06
C THR A 39 4.10 -9.78 13.56
N TRP A 40 5.08 -9.74 14.47
CA TRP A 40 6.48 -9.48 14.09
C TRP A 40 6.99 -10.42 12.97
N PRO A 41 6.76 -11.75 13.01
CA PRO A 41 7.17 -12.63 11.92
C PRO A 41 6.51 -12.30 10.58
N GLU A 42 5.24 -11.89 10.57
CA GLU A 42 4.52 -11.54 9.35
C GLU A 42 5.04 -10.23 8.75
N ARG A 43 5.36 -9.23 9.59
CA ARG A 43 6.02 -7.99 9.16
C ARG A 43 7.36 -8.27 8.51
N GLU A 44 8.14 -9.16 9.11
CA GLU A 44 9.44 -9.55 8.60
C GLU A 44 9.32 -10.30 7.26
N LEU A 45 8.32 -11.19 7.11
CA LEU A 45 8.03 -11.84 5.84
C LEU A 45 7.71 -10.83 4.73
N VAL A 46 6.82 -9.87 5.01
CA VAL A 46 6.46 -8.82 4.05
C VAL A 46 7.70 -7.97 3.68
N ARG A 47 8.54 -7.61 4.67
CA ARG A 47 9.79 -6.88 4.44
C ARG A 47 10.70 -7.66 3.50
N GLN A 48 10.96 -8.93 3.79
CA GLN A 48 11.84 -9.78 2.97
C GLN A 48 11.31 -9.99 1.55
N LEU A 49 9.99 -10.17 1.39
CA LEU A 49 9.35 -10.26 0.08
C LEU A 49 9.50 -8.94 -0.69
N GLY A 50 9.26 -7.80 -0.03
CA GLY A 50 9.48 -6.48 -0.60
C GLY A 50 10.92 -6.28 -1.05
N GLU A 51 11.89 -6.64 -0.21
CA GLU A 51 13.31 -6.52 -0.54
C GLU A 51 13.74 -7.44 -1.68
N LYS A 52 13.19 -8.65 -1.75
CA LYS A 52 13.45 -9.59 -2.84
C LYS A 52 12.89 -9.08 -4.17
N LEU A 53 11.71 -8.47 -4.15
CA LEU A 53 11.02 -8.02 -5.37
C LEU A 53 11.50 -6.64 -5.86
N TYR A 54 11.81 -5.73 -4.94
CA TYR A 54 12.08 -4.32 -5.24
C TYR A 54 13.43 -3.82 -4.75
N GLY A 55 14.24 -4.67 -4.12
CA GLY A 55 15.51 -4.30 -3.50
C GLY A 55 15.34 -3.72 -2.09
N LYS A 56 16.47 -3.51 -1.41
CA LYS A 56 16.48 -2.94 -0.06
C LYS A 56 15.79 -1.58 -0.06
N ARG A 57 14.84 -1.40 0.86
CA ARG A 57 14.27 -0.07 1.10
C ARG A 57 15.38 0.82 1.65
N PRO A 58 15.53 2.08 1.21
CA PRO A 58 16.35 3.04 1.92
C PRO A 58 15.82 3.08 3.36
N GLN A 59 16.66 2.65 4.28
CA GLN A 59 16.35 2.65 5.70
C GLN A 59 16.06 4.11 6.06
N ASP A 60 15.03 4.40 6.85
CA ASP A 60 14.65 5.74 7.34
C ASP A 60 15.76 6.41 8.21
N GLY A 61 17.04 6.09 7.99
CA GLY A 61 18.23 6.62 8.65
C GLY A 61 19.24 7.34 7.72
N GLU A 62 19.00 7.41 6.41
CA GLU A 62 19.79 8.26 5.49
C GLU A 62 19.05 9.56 5.13
N ALA A 63 18.39 10.15 6.12
CA ALA A 63 18.18 11.59 6.12
C ALA A 63 19.55 12.26 6.41
N THR A 64 20.32 12.50 5.34
CA THR A 64 21.36 13.54 5.26
C THR A 64 22.18 13.76 6.54
N ARG A 65 23.37 13.15 6.59
CA ARG A 65 24.55 13.80 7.14
C ARG A 65 25.75 13.52 6.25
#